data_AF-A0A173R977-F1
#
_entry.id   AF-A0A173R977-F1
#
_cell.length_a   1.000
_cell.length_b   1.000
_cell.length_c   1.000
_cell.angle_alpha   90.00
_cell.angle_beta   90.00
_cell.angle_gamma   90.00
#
_symmetry.space_group_name_H-M   'P 1'
#
loop_
_entity.id
_entity.type
_entity.pdbx_description
1 polymer ?
#
loop_
_entity_poly.entity_id
_entity_poly.type
_entity_poly.pdbx_seq_one_letter_code
_entity_poly.pdbx_strand_id
1 'polypeptide(L)'
;MKSLWNMLNKEFTIEGAVSAFLVINIIAWTLITMGVGMLVCKFLGFSIGGNMTNLMCAGIYGGLIVGLIGGILYLYELYRHHSME
;
A
#
# COMPACT_ATOMS: atom_id res chain seq x y z
N MET A 1 12.57 8.25 8.00
CA MET A 1 11.84 8.65 6.77
C MET A 1 12.01 10.12 6.37
N LYS A 2 12.85 10.94 7.03
CA LYS A 2 13.14 12.33 6.58
C LYS A 2 13.91 12.41 5.25
N SER A 3 14.80 11.44 4.98
CA SER A 3 15.64 11.44 3.77
C SER A 3 14.84 11.27 2.47
N LEU A 4 13.82 10.40 2.49
CA LEU A 4 12.92 10.21 1.35
C LEU A 4 12.10 11.46 1.06
N TRP A 5 11.61 12.13 2.11
CA TRP A 5 10.83 13.36 2.00
C TRP A 5 11.65 14.53 1.43
N ASN A 6 12.91 14.67 1.88
CA ASN A 6 13.79 15.73 1.42
C ASN A 6 14.27 15.54 -0.04
N MET A 7 14.35 14.29 -0.51
CA MET A 7 14.64 14.01 -1.93
C MET A 7 13.41 14.25 -2.82
N LEU A 8 12.20 13.94 -2.33
CA LEU A 8 10.96 14.09 -3.11
C LEU A 8 10.53 15.56 -3.27
N ASN A 9 10.70 16.38 -2.23
CA ASN A 9 10.37 17.81 -2.24
C ASN A 9 11.29 18.67 -3.12
N LYS A 10 12.45 18.11 -3.51
CA LYS A 10 13.46 18.79 -4.32
C LYS A 10 13.22 18.63 -5.83
N GLU A 11 12.39 17.67 -6.21
CA GLU A 11 12.15 17.25 -7.61
C GLU A 11 10.68 17.39 -8.03
N PHE A 12 9.72 17.28 -7.11
CA PHE A 12 8.28 17.35 -7.41
C PHE A 12 7.55 18.33 -6.50
N THR A 13 6.51 18.98 -7.05
CA THR A 13 5.50 19.68 -6.24
C THR A 13 4.97 18.75 -5.15
N ILE A 14 4.60 19.31 -3.99
CA ILE A 14 4.09 18.57 -2.81
C ILE A 14 3.06 17.50 -3.20
N GLU A 15 2.22 17.78 -4.19
CA GLU A 15 1.20 16.87 -4.73
C GLU A 15 1.78 15.66 -5.48
N GLY A 16 2.87 15.83 -6.22
CA GLY A 16 3.58 14.74 -6.92
C GLY A 16 4.28 13.78 -5.94
N ALA A 17 4.86 14.32 -4.87
CA ALA A 17 5.49 13.56 -3.80
C ALA A 17 4.45 12.68 -3.04
N VAL A 18 3.29 13.26 -2.75
CA VAL A 18 2.17 12.59 -2.07
C VAL A 18 1.63 11.41 -2.88
N SER A 19 1.39 11.62 -4.18
CA SER A 19 0.88 10.57 -5.07
C SER A 19 1.88 9.42 -5.25
N ALA A 20 3.17 9.72 -5.40
CA ALA A 20 4.22 8.70 -5.49
C ALA A 20 4.28 7.84 -4.21
N PHE A 21 4.20 8.47 -3.03
CA PHE A 21 4.18 7.74 -1.76
C PHE A 21 2.95 6.82 -1.65
N LEU A 22 1.78 7.31 -2.04
CA LEU A 22 0.54 6.54 -2.02
C LEU A 22 0.62 5.29 -2.92
N VAL A 23 1.13 5.45 -4.14
CA VAL A 23 1.31 4.34 -5.10
C VAL A 23 2.27 3.29 -4.54
N ILE A 24 3.41 3.71 -3.98
CA ILE A 24 4.38 2.79 -3.37
C ILE A 24 3.73 2.05 -2.19
N ASN A 25 2.93 2.73 -1.38
CA ASN A 25 2.22 2.14 -0.24
C ASN A 25 1.22 1.06 -0.70
N ILE A 26 0.41 1.35 -1.72
CA ILE A 26 -0.54 0.40 -2.30
C ILE A 26 0.17 -0.83 -2.86
N ILE A 27 1.28 -0.64 -3.59
CA ILE A 27 2.07 -1.76 -4.13
C ILE A 27 2.63 -2.63 -3.00
N ALA A 28 3.22 -2.01 -1.98
CA ALA A 28 3.77 -2.73 -0.84
C ALA A 28 2.69 -3.56 -0.11
N TRP A 29 1.54 -2.96 0.19
CA TRP A 29 0.44 -3.67 0.84
C TRP A 29 -0.17 -4.76 -0.03
N THR A 30 -0.28 -4.55 -1.33
CA THR A 30 -0.78 -5.55 -2.29
C THR A 30 0.13 -6.77 -2.36
N LEU A 31 1.46 -6.57 -2.37
CA LEU A 31 2.42 -7.67 -2.33
C LEU A 31 2.35 -8.44 -1.01
N ILE A 32 2.17 -7.74 0.12
CA ILE A 32 2.01 -8.36 1.44
C ILE A 32 0.72 -9.19 1.49
N THR A 33 -0.43 -8.64 1.10
CA THR A 33 -1.70 -9.38 1.11
C THR A 33 -1.70 -10.55 0.15
N MET A 34 -1.09 -10.43 -1.04
CA MET A 34 -0.91 -11.57 -1.94
C MET A 34 -0.01 -12.65 -1.33
N GLY A 35 1.11 -12.26 -0.73
CA GLY A 35 2.04 -13.20 -0.08
C GLY A 35 1.39 -13.96 1.08
N VAL A 36 0.68 -13.24 1.96
CA VAL A 36 -0.06 -13.83 3.08
C VAL A 36 -1.20 -14.73 2.56
N GLY A 37 -1.95 -14.28 1.56
CA GLY A 37 -3.03 -15.07 0.94
C GLY A 37 -2.52 -16.40 0.35
N MET A 38 -1.37 -16.39 -0.32
CA MET A 38 -0.74 -17.60 -0.83
C MET A 38 -0.25 -18.55 0.28
N LEU A 39 0.37 -18.00 1.34
CA LEU A 39 0.83 -18.78 2.49
C LEU A 39 -0.33 -19.46 3.21
N VAL A 40 -1.42 -18.73 3.46
CA VAL A 40 -2.63 -19.25 4.09
C VAL A 40 -3.29 -20.34 3.22
N CYS A 41 -3.38 -20.13 1.90
CA CYS A 41 -3.90 -21.16 0.99
C CYS A 41 -3.07 -22.44 0.98
N LYS A 42 -1.74 -22.32 1.06
CA LYS A 42 -0.83 -23.47 1.22
C LYS A 42 -1.03 -24.18 2.55
N PHE A 43 -1.23 -23.44 3.64
CA PHE A 43 -1.42 -24.01 4.99
C PHE A 43 -2.75 -24.73 5.16
N LEU A 44 -3.84 -24.20 4.60
CA LEU A 44 -5.17 -24.82 4.69
C LEU A 44 -5.41 -25.94 3.66
N GLY A 45 -4.45 -26.22 2.78
CA GLY A 45 -4.56 -27.30 1.80
C GLY A 45 -5.64 -27.09 0.73
N PHE A 46 -6.17 -25.87 0.58
CA PHE A 46 -7.11 -25.54 -0.49
C PHE A 46 -6.39 -25.64 -1.85
N SER A 47 -7.02 -26.34 -2.81
CA SER A 47 -6.49 -26.44 -4.17
C SER A 47 -6.48 -25.06 -4.83
N ILE A 48 -5.29 -24.48 -4.94
CA ILE A 48 -5.01 -23.16 -5.53
C ILE A 48 -5.50 -23.08 -7.00
N GLY A 49 -5.68 -24.22 -7.68
CA GLY A 49 -5.96 -24.28 -9.11
C GLY A 49 -7.39 -23.94 -9.55
N GLY A 50 -8.40 -24.06 -8.68
CA GLY A 50 -9.81 -23.84 -9.07
C GLY A 50 -10.31 -22.41 -8.93
N ASN A 51 -9.74 -21.64 -8.00
CA ASN A 51 -10.23 -20.32 -7.59
C ASN A 51 -9.12 -19.25 -7.53
N MET A 52 -8.01 -19.47 -8.24
CA MET A 52 -6.86 -18.58 -8.27
C MET A 52 -7.26 -17.13 -8.61
N THR A 53 -8.20 -16.94 -9.55
CA THR A 53 -8.72 -15.63 -9.93
C THR A 53 -9.45 -14.92 -8.80
N ASN A 54 -10.28 -15.64 -8.03
CA ASN A 54 -11.00 -15.06 -6.89
C ASN A 54 -10.05 -14.73 -5.74
N LEU A 55 -9.03 -15.56 -5.52
CA LEU A 55 -7.99 -15.32 -4.52
C LEU A 55 -7.14 -14.11 -4.89
N MET A 56 -6.73 -13.99 -6.15
CA MET A 56 -6.00 -12.84 -6.66
C MET A 56 -6.85 -11.57 -6.59
N CYS A 57 -8.12 -11.63 -6.97
CA CYS A 57 -9.05 -10.51 -6.80
C CYS A 57 -9.14 -10.10 -5.33
N ALA A 58 -9.46 -11.02 -4.43
CA ALA A 58 -9.58 -10.71 -3.00
C ALA A 58 -8.27 -10.15 -2.41
N GLY A 59 -7.12 -10.69 -2.81
CA GLY A 59 -5.81 -10.22 -2.38
C GLY A 59 -5.47 -8.82 -2.89
N ILE A 60 -5.79 -8.52 -4.15
CA ILE A 60 -5.60 -7.21 -4.76
C ILE A 60 -6.58 -6.20 -4.16
N TYR A 61 -7.87 -6.51 -4.06
CA TYR A 61 -8.86 -5.64 -3.44
C TYR A 61 -8.53 -5.36 -1.97
N GLY A 62 -8.14 -6.40 -1.21
CA GLY A 62 -7.71 -6.25 0.18
C GLY A 62 -6.45 -5.38 0.29
N GLY A 63 -5.46 -5.62 -0.55
CA GLY A 63 -4.22 -4.83 -0.61
C GLY A 63 -4.46 -3.37 -0.98
N LEU A 64 -5.35 -3.12 -1.95
CA LEU A 64 -5.70 -1.77 -2.38
C LEU A 64 -6.39 -0.99 -1.25
N ILE A 65 -7.39 -1.60 -0.60
CA ILE A 65 -8.17 -0.95 0.47
C ILE A 65 -7.26 -0.63 1.66
N VAL A 66 -6.46 -1.61 2.12
CA VAL A 66 -5.57 -1.40 3.27
C VAL A 66 -4.45 -0.40 2.94
N GLY A 67 -3.89 -0.47 1.72
CA GLY A 67 -2.89 0.47 1.24
C GLY A 67 -3.41 1.90 1.09
N LEU A 68 -4.65 2.07 0.60
CA LEU A 68 -5.31 3.39 0.51
C LEU A 68 -5.58 3.97 1.90
N ILE A 69 -6.16 3.20 2.81
CA ILE A 69 -6.48 3.67 4.16
C ILE A 69 -5.18 4.03 4.90
N GLY A 70 -4.16 3.16 4.86
CA GLY A 70 -2.87 3.42 5.49
C GLY A 70 -2.15 4.63 4.87
N GLY A 71 -2.21 4.77 3.54
CA GLY A 71 -1.64 5.91 2.83
C GLY A 71 -2.33 7.24 3.18
N ILE A 72 -3.66 7.27 3.21
CA ILE A 72 -4.44 8.47 3.57
C ILE A 72 -4.19 8.87 5.03
N LEU A 73 -4.18 7.92 5.96
CA LEU A 73 -3.91 8.20 7.37
C LEU A 73 -2.50 8.78 7.56
N TYR A 74 -1.50 8.20 6.91
CA TYR A 74 -0.12 8.69 6.97
C TYR A 74 0.03 10.10 6.40
N LEU A 75 -0.63 10.36 5.27
CA LEU A 75 -0.66 11.70 4.66
C LEU A 75 -1.38 12.71 5.55
N TYR A 76 -2.47 12.31 6.21
CA TYR A 76 -3.21 13.15 7.13
C TYR A 76 -2.38 13.52 8.35
N GLU A 77 -1.65 12.57 8.94
CA GLU A 77 -0.73 12.82 10.04
C GLU A 77 0.44 13.73 9.65
N LEU A 78 0.96 13.55 8.44
CA LEU A 78 2.06 14.35 7.92
C LEU A 78 1.62 15.79 7.58
N TYR A 79 0.44 15.96 6.97
CA TYR A 79 -0.16 17.27 6.74
C TYR A 79 -0.48 18.00 8.04
N ARG A 80 -1.05 17.28 9.02
CA ARG A 80 -1.30 17.82 10.37
C ARG A 80 -0.02 18.32 11.03
N HIS A 81 1.10 17.63 10.85
CA HIS A 81 2.40 18.07 11.37
C HIS A 81 2.94 19.31 10.66
N HIS A 82 2.81 19.41 9.33
CA HIS A 82 3.25 20.58 8.58
C HIS A 82 2.35 21.82 8.76
N SER A 83 1.08 21.65 9.13
CA SER A 83 0.15 22.76 9.39
C SER A 83 0.33 23.42 10.77
N MET A 84 1.20 22.89 11.63
CA MET A 84 1.48 23.45 12.97
C MET A 84 2.85 24.16 13.08
N GLU A 85 3.53 24.39 11.95
CA GLU A 85 4.73 25.26 11.84
C GLU A 85 4.39 26.59 11.16
#